data_AF-A0A6V7KDL6-F1
#
_entry.id   AF-A0A6V7KDL6-F1
#
_cell.length_a   1.000
_cell.length_b   1.000
_cell.length_c   1.000
_cell.angle_alpha   90.00
_cell.angle_beta   90.00
_cell.angle_gamma   90.00
#
_symmetry.space_group_name_H-M   'P 1'
#
loop_
_entity.id
_entity.type
_entity.pdbx_description
1 polymer ?
#
loop_
_entity_poly.entity_id
_entity_poly.type
_entity_poly.pdbx_seq_one_letter_code
_entity_poly.pdbx_strand_id
1 'polypeptide(L)' 'ECTGSICLAFGLESCQCIPGPNDPPTKACELCCRLPGENQPCL' A
#
# COMPACT_ATOMS: atom_id res chain seq x y z
N GLU A 1 -20.63 -3.91 -8.06
CA GLU A 1 -19.70 -4.25 -6.96
C GLU A 1 -18.37 -3.53 -7.18
N CYS A 2 -18.05 -2.52 -6.37
CA CYS A 2 -16.69 -1.96 -6.30
C CYS A 2 -16.07 -2.45 -5.00
N THR A 3 -15.22 -3.46 -5.07
CA THR A 3 -14.60 -4.10 -3.91
C THR A 3 -13.13 -4.35 -4.20
N GLY A 4 -12.28 -4.15 -3.18
CA GLY A 4 -10.84 -4.32 -3.31
C GLY A 4 -10.13 -3.03 -3.76
N SER A 5 -8.81 -3.15 -3.91
CA SER A 5 -7.93 -2.06 -4.30
C SER A 5 -7.49 -2.25 -5.75
N ILE A 6 -7.19 -1.14 -6.44
CA ILE A 6 -6.56 -1.16 -7.77
C ILE A 6 -5.24 -1.96 -7.79
N CYS A 7 -4.55 -2.10 -6.64
CA CYS A 7 -3.36 -2.96 -6.50
C CYS A 7 -3.62 -4.39 -7.01
N LEU A 8 -4.83 -4.92 -6.74
CA LEU A 8 -5.20 -6.28 -7.13
C LEU A 8 -5.26 -6.47 -8.65
N ALA A 9 -5.61 -5.41 -9.40
CA ALA A 9 -5.63 -5.44 -10.85
C ALA A 9 -4.22 -5.64 -11.45
N PHE A 10 -3.19 -5.27 -10.69
CA PHE A 10 -1.78 -5.44 -11.04
C PHE A 10 -1.13 -6.67 -10.38
N GLY A 11 -1.91 -7.51 -9.70
CA GLY A 11 -1.38 -8.66 -8.95
C GLY A 11 -0.59 -8.25 -7.70
N LEU A 12 -0.80 -7.04 -7.19
CA LEU A 12 -0.21 -6.53 -5.96
C LEU A 12 -1.21 -6.61 -4.81
N GLU A 13 -0.68 -6.58 -3.59
CA GLU A 13 -1.49 -6.55 -2.38
C GLU A 13 -1.62 -5.11 -1.87
N SER A 14 -2.83 -4.70 -1.51
CA SER A 14 -3.04 -3.42 -0.84
C SER A 14 -2.45 -3.46 0.56
N CYS A 15 -1.72 -2.42 0.94
CA CYS A 15 -1.12 -2.31 2.26
C CYS A 15 -1.17 -0.86 2.78
N GLN A 16 -0.92 -0.69 4.07
CA GLN A 16 -0.86 0.64 4.68
C GLN A 16 0.56 1.20 4.56
N CYS A 17 0.69 2.37 3.93
CA CYS A 17 1.98 3.06 3.80
C CYS A 17 2.60 3.29 5.18
N ILE A 18 3.91 3.05 5.31
CA ILE A 18 4.66 3.31 6.54
C ILE A 18 5.25 4.74 6.44
N PRO A 19 4.73 5.72 7.20
CA PRO A 19 5.29 7.06 7.19
C PRO A 19 6.67 7.09 7.85
N GLY A 20 7.65 7.67 7.15
CA GLY A 20 8.97 7.99 7.69
C GLY A 20 8.98 9.33 8.45
N PRO A 21 10.12 9.67 9.08
CA PRO A 21 10.22 10.85 9.96
C PRO A 21 10.05 12.19 9.24
N ASN A 22 10.21 12.24 7.92
CA ASN A 22 10.10 13.46 7.10
C ASN A 22 8.86 13.45 6.19
N ASP A 23 8.00 12.44 6.30
CA ASP A 23 6.82 12.33 5.45
C ASP A 23 5.65 13.19 5.96
N PRO A 24 4.76 13.66 5.07
CA PRO A 24 3.57 14.38 5.49
C PRO A 24 2.64 13.47 6.30
N PRO A 25 1.80 14.04 7.20
CA PRO A 25 0.84 13.26 7.97
C PRO A 25 -0.20 12.54 7.10
N THR A 26 -0.37 12.98 5.85
CA THR A 26 -1.28 12.40 4.87
C THR A 26 -0.73 11.12 4.23
N LYS A 27 0.54 10.75 4.45
CA LYS A 27 1.13 9.57 3.81
C LYS A 27 0.42 8.27 4.17
N ALA A 28 -0.14 8.18 5.38
CA ALA A 28 -0.95 7.04 5.79
C ALA A 28 -2.29 6.91 5.02
N CYS A 29 -2.75 7.97 4.37
CA CYS A 29 -3.95 8.00 3.54
C CYS A 29 -3.68 7.75 2.06
N GLU A 30 -2.40 7.64 1.68
CA GLU A 30 -2.02 7.35 0.30
C GLU A 30 -2.24 5.86 -0.01
N LEU A 31 -2.46 5.57 -1.29
CA LEU A 31 -2.62 4.21 -1.76
C LEU A 31 -1.24 3.56 -1.93
N CYS A 32 -0.90 2.62 -1.06
CA CYS A 32 0.29 1.77 -1.22
C CYS A 32 -0.07 0.36 -1.69
N CYS A 33 0.74 -0.15 -2.61
CA CYS A 33 0.68 -1.51 -3.11
C CYS A 33 2.03 -2.19 -2.85
N ARG A 34 2.02 -3.43 -2.37
CA ARG A 34 3.23 -4.23 -2.20
C ARG A 34 3.18 -5.49 -3.05
N LEU A 35 4.34 -6.08 -3.29
CA LEU A 35 4.43 -7.39 -3.90
C LEU A 35 3.78 -8.44 -2.97
N PRO A 36 3.03 -9.41 -3.53
CA PRO A 36 2.55 -10.54 -2.74
C PRO A 36 3.72 -11.42 -2.30
N GLY A 37 3.74 -11.82 -1.03
CA GLY A 37 4.80 -12.62 -0.44
C GLY A 37 5.14 -12.21 0.98
N GLU A 38 5.62 -13.16 1.78
CA GLU A 38 5.99 -12.92 3.17
C GLU A 38 7.23 -11.99 3.25
N ASN A 39 7.21 -11.04 4.19
CA ASN A 39 8.22 -9.99 4.37
C ASN A 39 8.37 -8.94 3.25
N GLN A 40 7.39 -8.80 2.35
CA GLN A 40 7.43 -7.70 1.38
C GLN A 40 7.10 -6.36 2.07
N PRO A 41 8.01 -5.36 1.96
CA PRO A 41 7.81 -4.08 2.61
C PRO A 41 6.71 -3.28 1.91
N CYS A 42 5.90 -2.59 2.71
CA CYS A 42 4.94 -1.60 2.21
C CYS A 42 5.57 -0.20 2.34
N LEU A 43 6.53 0.07 1.45
CA LEU A 43 7.26 1.35 1.38
C LEU A 43 6.60 2.33 0.41
#